data_AF-U1TQV2-F1
#
_entry.id   AF-U1TQV2-F1
#
_cell.length_a   1.000
_cell.length_b   1.000
_cell.length_c   1.000
_cell.angle_alpha   90.00
_cell.angle_beta   90.00
_cell.angle_gamma   90.00
#
_symmetry.space_group_name_H-M   'P 1'
#
loop_
_entity.id
_entity.type
_entity.pdbx_description
1 polymer ?
#
loop_
_entity_poly.entity_id
_entity_poly.type
_entity_poly.pdbx_seq_one_letter_code
_entity_poly.pdbx_strand_id
1 'polypeptide(L)' 'MSNASEMLESAAVCAYDCAEHLDGPSLKKVLAVVQMVEIAQLLVDEALNRECPVA' A
#
# COMPACT_ATOMS: atom_id res chain seq x y z
N MET A 1 13.49 2.02 12.41
CA MET A 1 13.60 2.39 10.99
C MET A 1 12.58 1.53 10.28
N SER A 2 11.53 2.12 9.72
CA SER A 2 10.54 1.34 8.97
C SER A 2 11.08 1.08 7.57
N ASN A 3 11.05 -0.16 7.11
CA ASN A 3 11.51 -0.49 5.76
C ASN A 3 10.42 -0.11 4.72
N ALA A 4 10.76 -0.16 3.42
CA ALA A 4 9.83 0.25 2.37
C ALA A 4 8.51 -0.55 2.38
N SER A 5 8.56 -1.83 2.78
CA SER A 5 7.41 -2.72 2.88
C SER A 5 6.48 -2.30 4.03
N GLU A 6 7.02 -2.14 5.25
CA GLU A 6 6.26 -1.67 6.41
C GLU A 6 5.65 -0.26 6.21
N MET A 7 6.34 0.61 5.47
CA MET A 7 5.85 1.95 5.15
C MET A 7 4.67 1.91 4.18
N LEU A 8 4.69 1.01 3.20
CA LEU A 8 3.62 0.83 2.22
C LEU A 8 2.39 0.15 2.86
N GLU A 9 2.59 -0.81 3.76
CA GLU A 9 1.51 -1.39 4.57
C GLU A 9 0.82 -0.32 5.42
N SER A 10 1.61 0.54 6.09
CA SER A 10 1.08 1.68 6.86
C SER A 10 0.31 2.67 5.98
N ALA A 11 0.80 2.92 4.75
CA ALA A 11 0.13 3.81 3.80
C ALA A 11 -1.21 3.23 3.31
N ALA A 12 -1.28 1.91 3.09
CA ALA A 12 -2.53 1.24 2.71
C ALA A 12 -3.58 1.35 3.82
N VAL A 13 -3.20 1.05 5.07
CA VAL A 13 -4.09 1.19 6.24
C VAL A 13 -4.62 2.62 6.37
N CYS A 14 -3.74 3.61 6.32
CA CYS A 14 -4.13 5.02 6.39
C CYS A 14 -5.08 5.44 5.24
N ALA A 15 -4.84 4.93 4.03
CA ALA A 15 -5.70 5.21 2.88
C ALA A 15 -7.08 4.52 2.99
N TYR A 16 -7.16 3.34 3.60
CA TYR A 16 -8.42 2.69 3.94
C TYR A 16 -9.20 3.46 5.01
N ASP A 17 -8.56 3.94 6.07
CA ASP A 17 -9.19 4.79 7.10
C ASP A 17 -9.76 6.08 6.48
N CYS A 18 -9.03 6.66 5.52
CA CYS A 18 -9.50 7.82 4.76
C CYS A 18 -10.72 7.47 3.87
N ALA A 19 -10.82 6.24 3.39
CA ALA A 19 -11.92 5.78 2.54
C ALA A 19 -13.22 5.54 3.32
N GLU A 20 -13.16 5.15 4.59
CA GLU A 20 -14.34 4.81 5.42
C GLU A 20 -15.42 5.90 5.44
N HIS A 21 -15.00 7.17 5.35
CA HIS A 21 -15.87 8.33 5.49
C HIS A 21 -16.17 9.03 4.15
N LEU A 22 -15.80 8.41 3.03
CA LEU A 22 -15.97 8.98 1.70
C LEU A 22 -17.02 8.21 0.90
N ASP A 23 -17.75 8.98 0.08
CA ASP A 23 -18.76 8.43 -0.82
C ASP A 23 -18.48 8.84 -2.27
N GLY A 24 -19.12 8.13 -3.21
CA GLY A 24 -19.21 8.55 -4.59
C GLY A 24 -17.85 8.69 -5.31
N PRO A 25 -17.63 9.74 -6.13
CA PRO A 25 -16.41 9.89 -6.91
C PRO A 25 -15.12 10.03 -6.07
N SER A 26 -15.21 10.59 -4.86
CA SER A 26 -14.05 10.75 -3.97
C SER A 26 -13.59 9.40 -3.43
N LEU A 27 -14.53 8.56 -2.98
CA LEU A 27 -14.25 7.18 -2.58
C LEU A 27 -13.56 6.41 -3.71
N LYS A 28 -14.09 6.50 -4.93
CA LYS A 28 -13.50 5.81 -6.10
C LYS A 28 -12.04 6.23 -6.35
N LYS A 29 -11.70 7.51 -6.18
CA LYS A 29 -10.33 8.00 -6.34
C LYS A 29 -9.41 7.48 -5.25
N VAL A 30 -9.87 7.48 -3.99
CA VAL A 30 -9.07 6.97 -2.87
C VAL A 30 -8.84 5.47 -3.02
N LEU A 31 -9.86 4.69 -3.37
CA LEU A 31 -9.70 3.26 -3.63
C LEU A 31 -8.74 2.98 -4.80
N ALA A 32 -8.72 3.81 -5.84
CA ALA A 32 -7.72 3.70 -6.89
C ALA A 32 -6.29 3.96 -6.38
N VAL A 33 -6.11 4.91 -5.45
CA VAL A 33 -4.82 5.14 -4.79
C VAL A 33 -4.42 3.97 -3.91
N VAL A 34 -5.35 3.41 -3.12
CA VAL A 34 -5.13 2.20 -2.32
C VAL A 34 -4.63 1.06 -3.20
N GLN A 35 -5.30 0.79 -4.33
CA GLN A 35 -4.87 -0.24 -5.28
C GLN A 35 -3.45 0.01 -5.81
N MET A 36 -3.09 1.26 -6.11
CA MET A 36 -1.72 1.59 -6.54
C MET A 36 -0.68 1.33 -5.44
N VAL A 37 -1.03 1.60 -4.18
CA VAL A 37 -0.15 1.32 -3.01
C VAL A 37 0.01 -0.18 -2.81
N GLU A 38 -1.07 -0.97 -2.91
CA GLU A 38 -1.02 -2.44 -2.81
C GLU A 38 -0.17 -3.05 -3.94
N ILE A 39 -0.26 -2.52 -5.16
CA ILE A 39 0.61 -2.95 -6.27
C ILE A 39 2.07 -2.59 -5.97
N ALA A 40 2.34 -1.39 -5.47
CA ALA A 40 3.70 -0.98 -5.11
C ALA A 40 4.28 -1.89 -4.01
N GLN A 41 3.46 -2.28 -3.02
CA GLN A 41 3.82 -3.23 -1.98
C GLN A 41 4.28 -4.56 -2.57
N LEU A 42 3.48 -5.16 -3.46
CA LEU A 42 3.83 -6.42 -4.12
C LEU A 42 5.16 -6.33 -4.89
N LEU A 43 5.40 -5.21 -5.59
CA LEU A 43 6.63 -4.98 -6.34
C LEU A 43 7.85 -4.82 -5.42
N VAL A 44 7.66 -4.13 -4.30
CA VAL A 44 8.72 -3.94 -3.28
C VAL A 44 9.04 -5.26 -2.59
N ASP A 45 8.03 -6.03 -2.19
CA ASP A 45 8.25 -7.33 -1.54
C ASP A 45 8.94 -8.31 -2.48
N GLU A 46 8.56 -8.36 -3.75
CA GLU A 46 9.25 -9.16 -4.76
C GLU A 46 10.71 -8.74 -4.93
N ALA A 47 11.01 -7.44 -4.97
CA ALA A 47 12.37 -6.94 -5.06
C ALA A 47 13.20 -7.28 -3.81
N LEU A 48 12.62 -7.09 -2.61
CA LEU A 48 13.27 -7.41 -1.34
C LEU A 48 13.55 -8.91 -1.22
N ASN A 49 12.60 -9.76 -1.60
CA ASN A 49 12.78 -11.22 -1.60
C ASN A 49 13.88 -11.69 -2.57
N ARG A 50 14.12 -10.96 -3.67
CA ARG A 50 15.22 -11.26 -4.61
C ARG A 50 16.58 -10.80 -4.09
N GLU A 51 16.64 -9.62 -3.49
CA GLU A 51 17.90 -9.04 -3.00
C GLU A 51 18.37 -9.67 -1.68
N CYS A 52 17.41 -10.03 -0.82
CA CYS A 52 17.62 -10.71 0.45
C CYS A 52 16.54 -11.79 0.63
N PRO A 53 16.69 -12.97 0.00
CA PRO A 53 15.79 -14.08 0.27
C PRO A 53 15.85 -14.39 1.76
N VAL A 54 14.72 -14.23 2.45
CA VAL A 54 14.60 -14.60 3.85
C VAL A 54 14.97 -16.09 3.95
N ALA A 55 16.11 -16.36 4.60
CA ALA A 55 16.66 -17.70 4.76
C ALA A 55 15.77 -18.62 5.60
#